data_AF-A0A6H2ELB6-F1
#
_entry.id   AF-A0A6H2ELB6-F1
#
_cell.length_a   1.000
_cell.length_b   1.000
_cell.length_c   1.000
_cell.angle_alpha   90.00
_cell.angle_beta   90.00
_cell.angle_gamma   90.00
#
_symmetry.space_group_name_H-M   'P 1'
#
loop_
_entity.id
_entity.type
_entity.pdbx_description
1 polymer ?
#
loop_
_entity_poly.entity_id
_entity_poly.type
_entity_poly.pdbx_seq_one_letter_code
_entity_poly.pdbx_strand_id
1 'polypeptide(L)' 'MTNSDTSATHRPAPKPRIAINPDQVLDDLEHKSRSEQIADLEKVHQELTIMLGRAQL' A
#
# COMPACT_ATOMS: atom_id res chain seq x y z
N MET A 1 -12.52 -34.65 29.06
CA MET A 1 -12.91 -33.29 28.64
C MET A 1 -11.64 -32.55 28.23
N THR A 2 -11.32 -32.50 26.94
CA THR A 2 -10.16 -31.75 26.43
C THR A 2 -10.70 -30.48 25.77
N ASN A 3 -10.41 -29.34 26.39
CA ASN A 3 -10.84 -28.03 25.91
C ASN A 3 -10.03 -27.68 24.66
N SER A 4 -10.71 -27.57 23.51
CA SER A 4 -10.14 -27.04 22.27
C SER A 4 -10.13 -25.52 22.33
N ASP A 5 -8.99 -24.95 22.69
CA ASP A 5 -8.72 -23.51 22.55
C ASP A 5 -8.65 -23.18 21.05
N THR A 6 -9.77 -22.68 20.53
CA THR A 6 -9.90 -22.27 19.13
C THR A 6 -9.58 -20.78 19.06
N SER A 7 -8.31 -20.43 19.28
CA SER A 7 -7.82 -19.07 19.04
C SER A 7 -7.71 -18.83 17.53
N ALA A 8 -8.86 -18.65 16.87
CA ALA A 8 -8.95 -18.24 15.48
C ALA A 8 -8.25 -16.89 15.33
N THR A 9 -7.13 -16.92 14.62
CA THR A 9 -6.25 -15.79 14.35
C THR A 9 -7.04 -14.65 13.69
N HIS A 10 -7.35 -13.61 14.46
CA HIS A 10 -7.91 -12.35 13.96
C HIS A 10 -6.85 -11.66 13.09
N ARG A 11 -6.67 -12.08 11.83
CA ARG A 11 -5.88 -11.29 10.88
C ARG A 11 -6.69 -10.02 10.59
N PRO A 12 -6.14 -8.82 10.86
CA PRO A 12 -6.83 -7.59 10.49
C PRO A 12 -7.06 -7.62 8.97
N ALA A 13 -8.27 -7.23 8.55
CA ALA A 13 -8.60 -7.10 7.14
C ALA A 13 -7.55 -6.20 6.47
N PRO A 14 -7.11 -6.51 5.24
CA PRO A 14 -6.20 -5.63 4.51
C PRO A 14 -6.81 -4.24 4.48
N LYS A 15 -6.06 -3.22 4.91
CA LYS A 15 -6.53 -1.84 4.82
C LYS A 15 -6.91 -1.56 3.37
N PRO A 16 -8.08 -0.95 3.10
CA PRO A 16 -8.46 -0.58 1.75
C PRO A 16 -7.37 0.32 1.18
N ARG A 17 -6.72 -0.17 0.12
CA ARG A 17 -5.66 0.57 -0.55
C ARG A 17 -6.29 1.41 -1.65
N ILE A 18 -5.97 2.69 -1.64
CA ILE A 18 -6.33 3.62 -2.71
C ILE A 18 -5.29 3.42 -3.81
N ALA A 19 -5.72 2.93 -4.97
CA ALA A 19 -4.87 2.90 -6.16
C ALA A 19 -4.60 4.36 -6.59
N ILE A 20 -3.33 4.66 -6.89
CA ILE A 20 -2.92 5.99 -7.34
C ILE A 20 -2.47 5.92 -8.80
N ASN A 21 -2.45 7.06 -9.48
CA ASN A 21 -1.71 7.22 -10.73
C ASN A 21 -0.29 7.70 -10.38
N PRO A 22 0.76 6.89 -10.58
CA PRO A 22 2.14 7.29 -10.27
C PRO A 22 2.57 8.58 -10.97
N ASP A 23 2.22 8.75 -12.24
CA ASP A 23 2.67 9.89 -13.04
C ASP A 23 2.11 11.21 -12.49
N GLN A 24 0.80 11.24 -12.23
CA GLN A 24 0.16 12.42 -11.63
C GLN A 24 0.73 12.78 -10.25
N VAL A 25 1.00 11.76 -9.42
CA VAL A 25 1.56 12.00 -8.08
C VAL A 25 2.98 12.57 -8.16
N LEU A 26 3.77 12.11 -9.13
CA LEU A 26 5.13 12.61 -9.38
C LEU A 26 5.11 14.06 -9.90
N ASP A 27 4.19 14.40 -10.80
CA ASP A 27 4.02 15.78 -11.30
C ASP A 27 3.66 16.76 -10.16
N ASP A 28 2.86 16.32 -9.18
CA ASP A 28 2.41 17.14 -8.07
C ASP A 28 3.45 17.28 -6.93
N LEU A 29 4.62 16.62 -7.00
CA LEU A 29 5.58 16.57 -5.89
C LEU A 29 6.20 17.93 -5.57
N GLU A 30 6.50 18.73 -6.59
CA GLU A 30 7.28 19.97 -6.45
C GLU A 30 6.61 20.99 -5.52
N HIS A 31 5.27 20.97 -5.45
CA HIS A 31 4.48 21.92 -4.68
C HIS A 31 4.16 21.48 -3.24
N LYS A 32 4.63 20.30 -2.84
CA LYS A 32 4.32 19.69 -1.53
C LYS A 32 5.43 19.91 -0.51
N SER A 33 5.08 19.84 0.77
CA SER A 33 6.09 19.81 1.82
C SER A 33 6.97 18.56 1.70
N ARG A 34 8.19 18.60 2.25
CA ARG A 34 9.11 17.44 2.23
C ARG A 34 8.48 16.18 2.83
N SER A 35 7.71 16.33 3.92
CA SER A 35 7.02 15.20 4.57
C SER A 35 6.00 14.55 3.63
N GLU A 36 5.20 15.37 2.94
CA GLU A 36 4.22 14.89 1.97
C GLU A 36 4.88 14.26 0.75
N GLN A 37 5.98 14.85 0.26
CA GLN A 37 6.76 14.27 -0.84
C GLN A 37 7.24 12.85 -0.51
N ILE A 38 7.76 12.64 0.70
CA ILE A 38 8.22 11.31 1.15
C ILE A 38 7.04 10.33 1.19
N ALA A 39 5.93 10.72 1.80
CA ALA A 39 4.75 9.87 1.90
C ALA A 39 4.16 9.51 0.52
N ASP A 40 4.19 10.44 -0.43
CA ASP A 40 3.69 10.20 -1.78
C ASP A 40 4.65 9.34 -2.61
N LEU A 41 5.97 9.51 -2.45
CA LEU A 41 6.97 8.63 -3.06
C LEU A 41 6.85 7.19 -2.55
N GLU A 42 6.53 6.98 -1.27
CA GLU A 42 6.26 5.64 -0.73
C GLU A 42 5.04 4.99 -1.39
N LYS A 43 3.97 5.76 -1.63
CA LYS A 43 2.78 5.27 -2.34
C LYS A 43 3.12 4.91 -3.80
N VAL A 44 3.88 5.77 -4.49
CA VAL A 44 4.34 5.53 -5.86
C VAL A 44 5.14 4.23 -5.94
N HIS A 45 6.12 4.05 -5.04
CA HIS A 45 6.89 2.81 -4.96
C HIS A 45 6.00 1.58 -4.77
N GLN A 46 5.01 1.66 -3.87
CA GLN A 46 4.06 0.57 -3.63
C GLN A 46 3.15 0.28 -4.82
N GLU A 47 2.77 1.27 -5.62
CA GLU A 47 1.97 1.11 -6.85
C GLU A 47 2.79 0.46 -7.97
N LEU A 48 3.98 0.96 -8.23
CA LEU A 48 4.87 0.38 -9.23
C LEU A 48 5.24 -1.07 -8.90
N THR A 49 5.52 -1.39 -7.63
CA THR A 49 5.78 -2.77 -7.19
C THR A 49 4.62 -3.71 -7.51
N ILE A 50 3.37 -3.26 -7.30
CA ILE A 50 2.20 -4.08 -7.64
C ILE A 50 2.04 -4.21 -9.15
N MET A 51 2.17 -3.13 -9.90
CA MET A 51 2.04 -3.14 -11.35
C MET A 51 3.04 -4.10 -11.99
N LEU A 52 4.29 -4.09 -11.52
CA LEU A 52 5.33 -5.03 -11.94
C LEU A 52 4.99 -6.48 -11.58
N GLY A 53 4.53 -6.73 -10.35
CA GLY A 53 4.10 -8.07 -9.93
C GLY A 53 2.91 -8.60 -10.74
N ARG A 54 2.00 -7.73 -11.17
CA ARG A 54 0.88 -8.12 -12.06
C ARG A 54 1.33 -8.38 -13.49
N ALA A 55 2.31 -7.63 -14.00
CA ALA A 55 2.83 -7.82 -15.37
C ALA A 55 3.66 -9.10 -15.53
N GLN A 56 4.14 -9.68 -14.43
CA GLN A 56 4.91 -10.92 -14.40
C GLN A 56 4.06 -12.20 -14.31
N LEU A 57 2.73 -12.07 -14.09
CA LEU A 57 1.77 -13.18 -14.02
C LEU A 57 1.04 -13.36 -15.36
#